data_AF-A0A9D6V2C7-F1
#
_entry.id   AF-A0A9D6V2C7-F1
#
_cell.length_a   1.000
_cell.length_b   1.000
_cell.length_c   1.000
_cell.angle_alpha   90.00
_cell.angle_beta   90.00
_cell.angle_gamma   90.00
#
_symmetry.space_group_name_H-M   'P 1'
#
loop_
_entity.id
_entity.type
_entity.pdbx_description
1 polymer ?
#
loop_
_entity_poly.entity_id
_entity_poly.type
_entity_poly.pdbx_seq_one_letter_code
_entity_poly.pdbx_strand_id
1 'polypeptide(L)'
;MKKRSTLERQMLTYFGLIAAASLLITVEFIWAVRTAMFEAGSLPHTSAQDITGNTVMMALDSLQNKAVLMGIVQAIVTLIVLIMFIRRITGPLKKMVEQSRAISEGDLSRTIRIRRRDEIGLLAETINALTSNIQEIVAFGLSTDSSLKQPLEELRCRTDDDPMCRRQLDEIEGRLSGFKSILEDFKLLPAPLAETEVNGKS
;
A
#
# COMPACT_ATOMS: atom_id res chain seq x y z
N MET A 1 -2.92 4.58 26.91
CA MET A 1 -1.57 4.26 26.38
C MET A 1 -1.69 3.96 24.88
N LYS A 2 -1.17 4.83 24.00
CA LYS A 2 -1.31 4.68 22.53
C LYS A 2 -0.35 3.58 22.05
N LYS A 3 -0.86 2.41 21.66
CA LYS A 3 -0.05 1.30 21.14
C LYS A 3 0.59 1.75 19.83
N ARG A 4 1.91 1.96 19.82
CA ARG A 4 2.64 2.37 18.61
C ARG A 4 2.45 1.32 17.52
N SER A 5 2.20 1.80 16.31
CA SER A 5 1.87 0.98 15.15
C SER A 5 3.09 0.14 14.72
N THR A 6 2.88 -1.08 14.23
CA THR A 6 3.96 -1.97 13.77
C THR A 6 4.71 -1.41 12.56
N LEU A 7 4.02 -0.70 11.67
CA LEU A 7 4.60 0.00 10.52
C LEU A 7 5.43 1.21 10.96
N GLU A 8 4.97 2.00 11.95
CA GLU A 8 5.77 3.10 12.51
C GLU A 8 7.10 2.58 13.07
N ARG A 9 7.08 1.45 13.80
CA ARG A 9 8.31 0.81 14.28
C ARG A 9 9.24 0.42 13.12
N GLN A 10 8.70 -0.18 12.06
CA GLN A 10 9.49 -0.58 10.89
C GLN A 10 10.09 0.64 10.16
N MET A 11 9.32 1.71 9.96
CA MET A 11 9.83 2.94 9.37
C MET A 11 10.95 3.54 10.22
N LEU A 12 10.77 3.56 11.54
CA LEU A 12 11.78 4.06 12.47
C LEU A 12 13.06 3.21 12.45
N THR A 13 12.93 1.88 12.27
CA THR A 13 14.09 1.02 12.05
C THR A 13 14.83 1.35 10.75
N TYR A 14 14.14 1.57 9.63
CA TYR A 14 14.78 1.92 8.36
C TYR A 14 15.50 3.28 8.42
N PHE A 15 14.83 4.31 8.93
CA PHE A 15 15.46 5.62 9.12
C PHE A 15 16.62 5.55 10.13
N GLY A 16 16.45 4.77 11.20
CA GLY A 16 17.52 4.53 12.17
C GLY A 16 18.75 3.86 11.55
N LEU A 17 18.56 2.87 10.67
CA LEU A 17 19.66 2.22 9.95
C LEU A 17 20.39 3.17 9.00
N ILE A 18 19.67 4.00 8.25
CA ILE A 18 20.29 5.03 7.39
C ILE A 18 21.05 6.05 8.24
N ALA A 19 20.45 6.52 9.34
CA ALA A 19 21.08 7.50 10.22
C ALA A 19 22.35 6.92 10.88
N ALA A 20 22.31 5.66 11.32
CA ALA A 20 23.46 4.97 11.87
C ALA A 20 24.56 4.76 10.83
N ALA A 21 24.21 4.35 9.60
CA ALA A 21 25.17 4.22 8.50
C ALA A 21 25.82 5.57 8.17
N SER A 22 25.02 6.64 8.09
CA SER A 22 25.49 8.01 7.88
C SER A 22 26.47 8.46 8.96
N LEU A 23 26.14 8.19 10.23
CA LEU A 23 26.98 8.56 11.36
C LEU A 23 28.31 7.79 11.32
N LEU A 24 28.27 6.48 11.07
CA LEU A 24 29.45 5.63 11.02
C LEU A 24 30.40 6.04 9.88
N ILE A 25 29.85 6.35 8.70
CA ILE A 25 30.62 6.89 7.58
C ILE A 25 31.23 8.25 7.93
N THR A 26 30.48 9.12 8.61
CA THR A 26 30.98 10.43 9.05
C THR A 26 32.14 10.27 10.04
N VAL A 27 32.04 9.35 10.99
CA VAL A 27 33.12 9.05 11.97
C VAL A 27 34.35 8.51 11.26
N GLU A 28 34.20 7.56 10.34
CA GLU A 28 35.31 7.00 9.56
C GLU A 28 36.01 8.05 8.69
N PHE A 29 35.24 8.98 8.12
CA PHE A 29 35.79 10.09 7.35
C PHE A 29 36.61 11.03 8.24
N ILE A 30 36.09 11.43 9.40
CA ILE A 30 36.80 12.27 10.37
C ILE A 30 38.09 11.58 10.84
N TRP A 31 38.02 10.29 11.14
CA TRP A 31 39.18 9.51 11.55
C TRP A 31 40.24 9.47 10.44
N ALA A 32 39.83 9.23 9.19
CA ALA A 32 40.72 9.25 8.04
C ALA A 32 41.42 10.61 7.84
N VAL A 33 40.67 11.70 7.93
CA VAL A 33 41.20 13.07 7.79
C VAL A 33 42.18 13.38 8.91
N ARG A 34 41.85 13.02 10.15
CA ARG A 34 42.74 13.24 11.31
C ARG A 34 44.06 12.51 11.16
N THR A 35 44.03 11.26 10.72
CA THR A 35 45.24 10.45 10.50
C THR A 35 46.10 11.06 9.40
N ALA A 36 45.51 11.45 8.26
CA ALA A 36 46.23 12.10 7.18
C ALA A 36 46.88 13.44 7.61
N MET A 37 46.18 14.22 8.44
CA MET A 37 46.72 15.48 8.98
C MET A 37 47.90 15.25 9.94
N PHE A 38 47.81 14.21 10.78
CA PHE A 38 48.89 13.85 11.71
C PHE A 38 50.14 13.37 10.97
N GLU A 39 49.98 12.55 9.94
CA GLU A 39 51.07 12.14 9.05
C GLU A 39 51.71 13.35 8.35
N ALA A 40 50.91 14.29 7.84
CA ALA A 40 51.42 15.52 7.24
C ALA A 40 52.17 16.43 8.24
N GLY A 41 51.75 16.47 9.51
CA GLY A 41 52.37 17.30 10.56
C GLY A 41 53.66 16.73 11.16
N SER A 42 53.94 15.43 10.98
CA SER A 42 55.13 14.75 11.51
C SER A 42 56.32 14.70 10.54
N LEU A 43 56.20 15.34 9.37
CA LEU A 43 57.27 15.45 8.38
C LEU A 43 58.47 16.23 8.96
N PRO A 44 59.70 15.69 8.92
CA PRO A 44 60.90 16.43 9.31
C PRO A 44 61.02 17.72 8.49
N HIS A 45 61.25 18.85 9.16
CA HIS A 45 61.61 20.12 8.51
C HIS A 45 63.02 20.03 7.90
N THR A 46 63.23 19.19 6.89
CA THR A 46 64.52 19.10 6.21
C THR A 46 64.36 19.61 4.77
N SER A 47 64.85 20.84 4.56
CA SER A 47 65.02 21.55 3.29
C SER A 47 63.79 21.67 2.40
N ALA A 48 63.18 22.86 2.48
CA ALA A 48 62.23 23.41 1.52
C ALA A 48 62.81 23.37 0.10
N GLN A 49 62.11 22.75 -0.85
CA GLN A 49 61.59 23.43 -2.07
C GLN A 49 60.88 22.45 -3.04
N ASP A 50 61.19 21.14 -3.02
CA ASP A 50 60.59 20.17 -3.97
C ASP A 50 59.73 19.05 -3.35
N ILE A 51 59.91 18.73 -2.06
CA ILE A 51 59.22 17.57 -1.44
C ILE A 51 57.79 17.92 -1.01
N THR A 52 57.53 19.16 -0.59
CA THR A 52 56.23 19.58 -0.03
C THR A 52 55.09 19.51 -1.04
N GLY A 53 55.34 19.81 -2.33
CA GLY A 53 54.31 19.76 -3.36
C GLY A 53 53.81 18.34 -3.62
N ASN A 54 54.73 17.37 -3.71
CA ASN A 54 54.39 16.01 -4.09
C ASN A 54 53.79 15.20 -2.92
N THR A 55 54.28 15.36 -1.69
CA THR A 55 53.71 14.67 -0.51
C THR A 55 52.32 15.18 -0.14
N VAL A 56 52.08 16.49 -0.24
CA VAL A 56 50.74 17.06 -0.03
C VAL A 56 49.77 16.57 -1.11
N MET A 57 50.20 16.50 -2.37
CA MET A 57 49.35 16.00 -3.46
C MET A 57 48.97 14.52 -3.26
N MET A 58 49.92 13.67 -2.86
CA MET A 58 49.65 12.24 -2.59
C MET A 58 48.69 12.05 -1.39
N ALA A 59 48.78 12.88 -0.35
CA ALA A 59 47.85 12.86 0.78
C ALA A 59 46.43 13.30 0.35
N LEU A 60 46.31 14.30 -0.53
CA LEU A 60 45.02 14.76 -1.04
C LEU A 60 44.32 13.71 -1.93
N ASP A 61 45.06 13.02 -2.80
CA ASP A 61 44.51 11.99 -3.68
C ASP A 61 43.94 10.79 -2.90
N SER A 62 44.65 10.35 -1.86
CA SER A 62 44.20 9.25 -1.00
C SER A 62 42.92 9.61 -0.21
N LEU A 63 42.80 10.86 0.25
CA LEU A 63 41.60 11.37 0.91
C LEU A 63 40.42 11.49 -0.06
N GLN A 64 40.65 11.99 -1.28
CA GLN A 64 39.60 12.09 -2.30
C GLN A 64 39.06 10.72 -2.69
N ASN A 65 39.93 9.74 -2.98
CA ASN A 65 39.49 8.41 -3.38
C ASN A 65 38.71 7.70 -2.26
N LYS A 66 39.15 7.84 -1.01
CA LYS A 66 38.43 7.29 0.16
C LYS A 66 37.06 7.97 0.35
N ALA A 67 36.98 9.29 0.19
CA ALA A 67 35.72 10.04 0.28
C ALA A 67 34.72 9.62 -0.81
N VAL A 68 35.18 9.46 -2.06
CA VAL A 68 34.37 9.00 -3.18
C VAL A 68 33.82 7.59 -2.91
N LEU A 69 34.67 6.66 -2.44
CA LEU A 69 34.25 5.31 -2.10
C LEU A 69 33.15 5.31 -1.02
N MET A 70 33.32 6.08 0.05
CA MET A 70 32.31 6.23 1.12
C MET A 70 31.00 6.82 0.60
N GLY A 71 31.06 7.83 -0.27
CA GLY A 71 29.89 8.44 -0.91
C GLY A 71 29.11 7.43 -1.76
N ILE A 72 29.81 6.59 -2.53
CA ILE A 72 29.20 5.54 -3.33
C ILE A 72 28.51 4.51 -2.43
N VAL A 73 29.18 4.05 -1.37
CA VAL A 73 28.59 3.10 -0.41
C VAL A 73 27.33 3.68 0.23
N GLN A 74 27.36 4.95 0.63
CA GLN A 74 26.20 5.63 1.21
C GLN A 74 25.02 5.73 0.23
N ALA A 75 25.31 6.10 -1.02
CA ALA A 75 24.30 6.19 -2.07
C ALA A 75 23.62 4.82 -2.30
N ILE A 76 24.40 3.74 -2.32
CA ILE A 76 23.89 2.38 -2.46
C ILE A 76 23.00 1.99 -1.28
N VAL A 77 23.44 2.22 -0.04
CA VAL A 77 22.64 1.91 1.17
C VAL A 77 21.31 2.67 1.14
N THR A 78 21.35 3.97 0.83
CA THR A 78 20.15 4.82 0.73
C THR A 78 19.19 4.30 -0.34
N LEU A 79 19.72 3.94 -1.51
CA LEU A 79 18.92 3.39 -2.62
C LEU A 79 18.26 2.07 -2.24
N ILE A 80 18.97 1.17 -1.56
CA ILE A 80 18.42 -0.11 -1.10
C ILE A 80 17.24 0.12 -0.15
N VAL A 81 17.40 0.98 0.85
CA VAL A 81 16.33 1.25 1.83
C VAL A 81 15.12 1.91 1.15
N LEU A 82 15.35 2.83 0.20
CA LEU A 82 14.27 3.44 -0.59
C LEU A 82 13.47 2.40 -1.37
N ILE A 83 14.15 1.48 -2.08
CA ILE A 83 13.48 0.41 -2.83
C ILE A 83 12.69 -0.51 -1.89
N MET A 84 13.24 -0.84 -0.71
CA MET A 84 12.52 -1.63 0.29
C MET A 84 11.26 -0.91 0.79
N PHE A 85 11.34 0.40 1.03
CA PHE A 85 10.20 1.22 1.46
C PHE A 85 9.08 1.22 0.42
N ILE A 86 9.42 1.45 -0.86
CA ILE A 86 8.45 1.43 -1.97
C ILE A 86 7.76 0.07 -2.06
N ARG A 87 8.52 -1.04 -2.00
CA ARG A 87 7.97 -2.39 -2.10
C ARG A 87 7.10 -2.77 -0.90
N ARG A 88 7.45 -2.32 0.31
CA ARG A 88 6.73 -2.68 1.53
C ARG A 88 5.56 -1.78 1.86
N ILE A 89 5.52 -0.53 1.41
CA ILE A 89 4.45 0.40 1.80
C ILE A 89 3.70 0.86 0.56
N THR A 90 4.39 1.54 -0.35
CA THR A 90 3.78 2.17 -1.54
C THR A 90 3.11 1.14 -2.45
N GLY A 91 3.74 -0.02 -2.68
CA GLY A 91 3.20 -1.08 -3.53
C GLY A 91 1.84 -1.60 -3.05
N PRO A 92 1.73 -2.11 -1.81
CA PRO A 92 0.46 -2.52 -1.23
C PRO A 92 -0.60 -1.40 -1.19
N LEU A 93 -0.19 -0.17 -0.88
CA LEU A 93 -1.12 0.97 -0.85
C LEU A 93 -1.71 1.28 -2.23
N LYS A 94 -0.88 1.24 -3.29
CA LYS A 94 -1.36 1.41 -4.67
C LYS A 94 -2.39 0.35 -5.04
N LYS A 95 -2.16 -0.92 -4.66
CA LYS A 95 -3.13 -2.00 -4.87
C LYS A 95 -4.45 -1.72 -4.15
N MET A 96 -4.41 -1.23 -2.91
CA MET A 96 -5.62 -0.87 -2.18
C MET A 96 -6.41 0.24 -2.89
N VAL A 97 -5.73 1.30 -3.34
CA VAL A 97 -6.36 2.41 -4.07
C VAL A 97 -7.03 1.90 -5.35
N GLU A 98 -6.36 1.04 -6.11
CA GLU A 98 -6.90 0.45 -7.33
C GLU A 98 -8.16 -0.40 -7.05
N GLN A 99 -8.14 -1.19 -5.98
CA GLN A 99 -9.29 -1.99 -5.57
C GLN A 99 -10.45 -1.13 -5.03
N SER A 100 -10.16 -0.11 -4.22
CA SER A 100 -11.16 0.85 -3.76
C SER A 100 -11.81 1.61 -4.91
N ARG A 101 -11.05 1.93 -5.96
CA ARG A 101 -11.59 2.53 -7.18
C ARG A 101 -12.53 1.57 -7.90
N ALA A 102 -12.12 0.31 -8.07
CA ALA A 102 -12.99 -0.71 -8.66
C ALA A 102 -14.30 -0.88 -7.87
N ILE A 103 -14.23 -0.90 -6.53
CA ILE A 103 -15.41 -0.94 -5.65
C ILE A 103 -16.30 0.30 -5.87
N SER A 104 -15.72 1.50 -6.00
CA SER A 104 -16.49 2.73 -6.25
C SER A 104 -17.14 2.77 -7.63
N GLU A 105 -16.60 2.03 -8.58
CA GLU A 105 -17.14 1.85 -9.94
C GLU A 105 -18.15 0.68 -10.00
N GLY A 106 -18.50 0.07 -8.86
CA GLY A 106 -19.50 -1.01 -8.78
C GLY A 106 -18.93 -2.43 -8.88
N ASP A 107 -17.62 -2.61 -9.06
CA ASP A 107 -16.97 -3.93 -9.06
C ASP A 107 -16.72 -4.43 -7.63
N LEU A 108 -17.75 -5.01 -7.03
CA LEU A 108 -17.67 -5.65 -5.71
C LEU A 108 -17.07 -7.04 -5.77
N SER A 109 -16.80 -7.61 -6.96
CA SER A 109 -16.31 -8.99 -7.11
C SER A 109 -14.86 -9.18 -6.68
N ARG A 110 -14.18 -8.09 -6.30
CA ARG A 110 -12.76 -8.08 -5.99
C ARG A 110 -12.49 -8.09 -4.50
N THR A 111 -11.41 -8.76 -4.10
CA THR A 111 -10.97 -8.83 -2.70
C THR A 111 -9.49 -8.49 -2.60
N ILE A 112 -9.14 -7.66 -1.61
CA ILE A 112 -7.76 -7.30 -1.31
C ILE A 112 -7.12 -8.45 -0.52
N ARG A 113 -6.30 -9.28 -1.19
CA ARG A 113 -5.54 -10.36 -0.55
C ARG A 113 -4.14 -9.88 -0.16
N ILE A 114 -4.00 -9.36 1.07
CA ILE A 114 -2.71 -8.94 1.63
C ILE A 114 -2.43 -9.75 2.90
N ARG A 115 -1.42 -10.62 2.86
CA ARG A 115 -0.96 -11.38 4.05
C ARG A 115 0.00 -10.53 4.87
N ARG A 116 -0.52 -9.62 5.69
CA ARG A 116 0.25 -8.79 6.62
C ARG A 116 -0.45 -8.69 7.96
N ARG A 117 0.32 -8.61 9.04
CA ARG A 117 -0.19 -8.45 10.42
C ARG A 117 0.09 -7.06 10.98
N ASP A 118 0.13 -6.07 10.08
CA ASP A 118 0.37 -4.68 10.39
C ASP A 118 -0.81 -3.81 9.94
N GLU A 119 -0.65 -2.49 10.02
CA GLU A 119 -1.69 -1.51 9.71
C GLU A 119 -2.18 -1.61 8.26
N ILE A 120 -1.32 -2.07 7.35
CA ILE A 120 -1.69 -2.31 5.95
C ILE A 120 -2.52 -3.59 5.84
N GLY A 121 -2.20 -4.63 6.62
CA GLY A 121 -3.07 -5.81 6.74
C GLY A 121 -4.46 -5.43 7.27
N LEU A 122 -4.49 -4.69 8.38
CA LEU A 122 -5.74 -4.24 9.00
C LEU A 122 -6.60 -3.38 8.06
N LEU A 123 -5.96 -2.48 7.30
CA LEU A 123 -6.68 -1.67 6.31
C LEU A 123 -7.27 -2.52 5.19
N ALA A 124 -6.55 -3.54 4.72
CA ALA A 124 -7.06 -4.47 3.71
C ALA A 124 -8.28 -5.24 4.23
N GLU A 125 -8.21 -5.76 5.45
CA GLU A 125 -9.33 -6.43 6.12
C GLU A 125 -10.54 -5.52 6.26
N THR A 126 -10.31 -4.26 6.66
CA THR A 126 -11.37 -3.25 6.82
C THR A 126 -12.07 -2.95 5.49
N ILE A 127 -11.31 -2.77 4.41
CA ILE A 127 -11.89 -2.54 3.07
C ILE A 127 -12.68 -3.77 2.61
N ASN A 128 -12.13 -4.99 2.80
CA ASN A 128 -12.85 -6.22 2.43
C ASN A 128 -14.16 -6.38 3.20
N ALA A 129 -14.16 -6.07 4.51
CA ALA A 129 -15.37 -6.08 5.32
C ALA A 129 -16.41 -5.07 4.80
N LEU A 130 -15.97 -3.86 4.43
CA LEU A 130 -16.85 -2.87 3.81
C LEU A 130 -17.43 -3.36 2.48
N THR A 131 -16.61 -3.96 1.61
CA THR A 131 -17.08 -4.56 0.35
C THR A 131 -18.10 -5.66 0.62
N SER A 132 -17.85 -6.54 1.59
CA SER A 132 -18.78 -7.60 1.99
C SER A 132 -20.13 -7.03 2.45
N ASN A 133 -20.12 -5.98 3.26
CA ASN A 133 -21.36 -5.34 3.74
C ASN A 133 -22.15 -4.72 2.57
N ILE A 134 -21.47 -4.10 1.59
CA ILE A 134 -22.15 -3.57 0.41
C ILE A 134 -22.76 -4.71 -0.43
N GLN A 135 -22.04 -5.82 -0.61
CA GLN A 135 -22.58 -6.99 -1.31
C GLN A 135 -23.85 -7.53 -0.64
N GLU A 136 -23.86 -7.59 0.69
CA GLU A 136 -25.02 -8.04 1.46
C GLU A 136 -26.22 -7.11 1.27
N ILE A 137 -26.00 -5.79 1.29
CA ILE A 137 -27.04 -4.79 1.03
C ILE A 137 -27.61 -4.94 -0.39
N VAL A 138 -26.76 -5.13 -1.40
CA VAL A 138 -27.18 -5.32 -2.79
C VAL A 138 -27.96 -6.62 -2.95
N ALA A 139 -27.48 -7.73 -2.37
CA ALA A 139 -28.16 -9.01 -2.41
C ALA A 139 -29.53 -8.96 -1.72
N PHE A 140 -29.62 -8.30 -0.56
CA PHE A 140 -30.88 -8.06 0.13
C PHE A 140 -31.86 -7.25 -0.71
N GLY A 141 -31.39 -6.17 -1.35
CA GLY A 141 -32.21 -5.34 -2.24
C GLY A 141 -32.78 -6.12 -3.43
N LEU A 142 -31.97 -6.97 -4.08
CA LEU A 142 -32.41 -7.83 -5.19
C LEU A 142 -33.43 -8.90 -4.73
N SER A 143 -33.24 -9.49 -3.55
CA SER A 143 -34.22 -10.45 -2.99
C SER A 143 -35.56 -9.78 -2.64
N THR A 144 -35.52 -8.54 -2.16
CA THR A 144 -36.71 -7.75 -1.83
C THR A 144 -37.51 -7.41 -3.08
N ASP A 145 -36.85 -7.09 -4.20
CA ASP A 145 -37.51 -6.87 -5.50
C ASP A 145 -38.35 -8.09 -5.91
N SER A 146 -37.75 -9.28 -5.89
CA SER A 146 -38.45 -10.52 -6.28
C SER A 146 -39.62 -10.86 -5.36
N SER A 147 -39.50 -10.54 -4.06
CA SER A 147 -40.54 -10.81 -3.05
C SER A 147 -41.71 -9.83 -3.13
N LEU A 148 -41.48 -8.59 -3.59
CA LEU A 148 -42.54 -7.57 -3.72
C LEU A 148 -43.32 -7.66 -5.04
N LYS A 149 -42.72 -8.21 -6.10
CA LYS A 149 -43.41 -8.41 -7.38
C LYS A 149 -44.64 -9.32 -7.26
N GLN A 150 -44.53 -10.41 -6.51
CA GLN A 150 -45.64 -11.36 -6.33
C GLN A 150 -46.89 -10.71 -5.69
N PRO A 151 -46.79 -10.03 -4.54
CA PRO A 151 -47.90 -9.27 -3.96
C PRO A 151 -48.45 -8.18 -4.89
N LEU A 152 -47.58 -7.50 -5.66
CA LEU A 152 -48.03 -6.49 -6.61
C LEU A 152 -48.88 -7.11 -7.73
N GLU A 153 -48.47 -8.24 -8.32
CA GLU A 153 -49.27 -8.92 -9.35
C GLU A 153 -50.63 -9.38 -8.80
N GLU A 154 -50.64 -9.90 -7.56
CA GLU A 154 -51.90 -10.32 -6.91
C GLU A 154 -52.84 -9.14 -6.68
N LEU A 155 -52.33 -8.02 -6.17
CA LEU A 155 -53.11 -6.78 -5.99
C LEU A 155 -53.58 -6.23 -7.35
N ARG A 156 -52.75 -6.29 -8.39
CA ARG A 156 -53.12 -5.84 -9.74
C ARG A 156 -54.33 -6.60 -10.28
N CYS A 157 -54.35 -7.93 -10.12
CA CYS A 157 -55.50 -8.75 -10.52
C CYS A 157 -56.77 -8.49 -9.71
N ARG A 158 -56.66 -8.04 -8.45
CA ARG A 158 -57.83 -7.72 -7.60
C ARG A 158 -58.39 -6.32 -7.84
N THR A 159 -57.62 -5.43 -8.45
CA THR A 159 -57.94 -4.00 -8.54
C THR A 159 -58.03 -3.51 -9.99
N ASP A 160 -58.49 -4.37 -10.90
CA ASP A 160 -58.64 -4.02 -12.32
C ASP A 160 -59.68 -2.89 -12.57
N ASP A 161 -60.65 -2.73 -11.67
CA ASP A 161 -61.75 -1.76 -11.81
C ASP A 161 -61.48 -0.37 -11.20
N ASP A 162 -60.42 -0.17 -10.41
CA ASP A 162 -60.06 1.14 -9.83
C ASP A 162 -58.88 1.79 -10.58
N PRO A 163 -59.13 2.84 -11.39
CA PRO A 163 -58.08 3.51 -12.16
C PRO A 163 -57.05 4.26 -11.28
N MET A 164 -57.39 4.61 -10.03
CA MET A 164 -56.46 5.29 -9.12
C MET A 164 -55.46 4.30 -8.53
N CYS A 165 -55.94 3.14 -8.06
CA CYS A 165 -55.08 2.13 -7.47
C CYS A 165 -54.17 1.47 -8.52
N ARG A 166 -54.65 1.27 -9.76
CA ARG A 166 -53.80 0.85 -10.90
C ARG A 166 -52.61 1.80 -11.12
N ARG A 167 -52.85 3.12 -11.13
CA ARG A 167 -51.76 4.11 -11.29
C ARG A 167 -50.74 4.05 -10.15
N GLN A 168 -51.18 3.84 -8.91
CA GLN A 168 -50.27 3.71 -7.76
C GLN A 168 -49.42 2.43 -7.84
N LEU A 169 -50.01 1.32 -8.29
CA LEU A 169 -49.26 0.08 -8.52
C LEU A 169 -48.21 0.26 -9.61
N ASP A 170 -48.59 0.85 -10.76
CA ASP A 170 -47.65 1.11 -11.86
C ASP A 170 -46.49 2.03 -11.40
N GLU A 171 -46.78 3.02 -10.56
CA GLU A 171 -45.75 3.90 -9.99
C GLU A 171 -44.79 3.13 -9.07
N ILE A 172 -45.31 2.29 -8.17
CA ILE A 172 -44.49 1.48 -7.26
C ILE A 172 -43.63 0.48 -8.05
N GLU A 173 -44.22 -0.23 -9.02
CA GLU A 173 -43.53 -1.18 -9.88
C GLU A 173 -42.42 -0.48 -10.68
N GLY A 174 -42.70 0.71 -11.23
CA GLY A 174 -41.72 1.54 -11.93
C GLY A 174 -40.55 1.96 -11.04
N ARG A 175 -40.83 2.37 -9.79
CA ARG A 175 -39.79 2.72 -8.80
C ARG A 175 -38.95 1.50 -8.40
N LEU A 176 -39.59 0.35 -8.22
CA LEU A 176 -38.92 -0.92 -7.89
C LEU A 176 -37.98 -1.34 -9.02
N SER A 177 -38.46 -1.27 -10.27
CA SER A 177 -37.67 -1.59 -11.45
C SER A 177 -36.48 -0.64 -11.61
N GLY A 178 -36.66 0.66 -11.32
CA GLY A 178 -35.56 1.63 -11.32
C GLY A 178 -34.52 1.31 -10.24
N PHE A 179 -34.97 0.96 -9.03
CA PHE A 179 -34.08 0.53 -7.96
C PHE A 179 -33.32 -0.76 -8.30
N LYS A 180 -34.01 -1.77 -8.86
CA LYS A 180 -33.40 -3.02 -9.34
C LYS A 180 -32.32 -2.76 -10.38
N SER A 181 -32.58 -1.87 -11.35
CA SER A 181 -31.61 -1.50 -12.38
C SER A 181 -30.34 -0.89 -11.80
N ILE A 182 -30.42 -0.14 -10.69
CA ILE A 182 -29.24 0.40 -9.99
C ILE A 182 -28.47 -0.72 -9.31
N LEU A 183 -29.16 -1.67 -8.70
CA LEU A 183 -28.53 -2.80 -8.01
C LEU A 183 -27.84 -3.77 -8.98
N GLU A 184 -28.40 -3.98 -10.16
CA GLU A 184 -27.83 -4.86 -11.20
C GLU A 184 -26.52 -4.31 -11.80
N ASP A 185 -26.24 -3.01 -11.66
CA ASP A 185 -24.99 -2.40 -12.10
C ASP A 185 -23.79 -2.82 -11.22
N PHE A 186 -24.05 -3.31 -10.01
CA PHE A 186 -23.02 -3.83 -9.12
C PHE A 186 -22.60 -5.25 -9.50
N LYS A 187 -21.31 -5.44 -9.80
CA LYS A 187 -20.74 -6.77 -10.07
C LYS A 187 -20.44 -7.49 -8.76
N LEU A 188 -21.31 -8.42 -8.38
CA LEU A 188 -21.15 -9.21 -7.16
C LEU A 188 -20.03 -10.25 -7.26
N LEU A 189 -19.50 -10.65 -6.10
CA LEU A 189 -18.59 -11.79 -6.02
C LEU A 189 -19.37 -13.05 -6.44
N PRO A 190 -18.87 -13.88 -7.38
CA PRO A 190 -19.44 -15.20 -7.56
C PRO A 190 -19.34 -15.96 -6.23
N ALA A 191 -20.38 -16.73 -5.89
CA ALA A 191 -20.38 -17.57 -4.69
C ALA A 191 -19.04 -18.32 -4.60
N PRO A 192 -18.47 -18.49 -3.39
CA PRO A 192 -17.21 -19.21 -3.25
C PRO A 192 -17.36 -20.51 -4.02
N LEU A 193 -16.50 -20.73 -5.03
CA LEU A 193 -16.36 -22.05 -5.62
C LEU A 193 -16.12 -22.95 -4.41
N ALA A 194 -17.11 -23.77 -4.08
CA ALA A 194 -16.96 -24.81 -3.09
C ALA A 194 -15.62 -25.44 -3.42
N GLU A 195 -14.68 -25.36 -2.47
CA GLU A 195 -13.42 -26.04 -2.57
C GLU A 195 -13.80 -27.47 -2.93
N THR A 196 -13.64 -27.79 -4.22
CA THR A 196 -13.77 -29.15 -4.70
C THR A 196 -12.65 -29.79 -3.94
N GLU A 197 -13.02 -30.58 -2.94
CA GLU A 197 -12.13 -31.39 -2.15
C GLU A 197 -11.07 -31.96 -3.08
N VAL A 198 -9.88 -31.36 -3.07
CA VAL A 198 -8.66 -32.07 -3.42
C VAL A 198 -8.30 -32.90 -2.18
N ASN A 199 -9.25 -33.76 -1.81
CA ASN A 199 -9.03 -34.95 -1.02
C ASN A 199 -8.95 -36.08 -2.05
N GLY A 200 -7.73 -36.34 -2.52
CA GLY A 200 -7.56 -37.21 -3.67
C GLY A 200 -6.13 -37.46 -4.07
N LYS A 201 -5.47 -38.31 -3.28
CA LYS A 201 -4.42 -39.28 -3.65
C LYS A 201 -2.95 -38.85 -3.62
N SER A 202 -2.26 -39.62 -2.75
CA SER A 202 -0.92 -40.22 -2.82
C SER A 202 0.31 -39.33 -2.68
#